data_AF-A0A4R5Q700-F1
#
_entry.id   AF-A0A4R5Q700-F1
#
_cell.length_a   1.000
_cell.length_b   1.000
_cell.length_c   1.000
_cell.angle_alpha   90.00
_cell.angle_beta   90.00
_cell.angle_gamma   90.00
#
_symmetry.space_group_name_H-M   'P 1'
#
loop_
_entity.id
_entity.type
_entity.pdbx_description
1 polymer ?
#
loop_
_entity_poly.entity_id
_entity_poly.type
_entity_poly.pdbx_seq_one_letter_code
_entity_poly.pdbx_strand_id
1 'polypeptide(L)'
;MLTTAPLAAGPATLPQGWLALPERRLGGATIPLILLHPRHGVVLAGGPADGPALLHQRLAAGRFPAIFPGHLPVARTDHPPADPMMALAGEAPLSLPGGEAWVLAVCRALETEAPVGPPRRLGFRARRRRTRRRLALAMGG
;
A
#
# COMPACT_ATOMS: atom_id res chain seq x y z
N MET A 1 -34.85 -15.98 -11.25
CA MET A 1 -35.04 -15.29 -9.95
C MET A 1 -33.73 -15.37 -9.19
N LEU A 2 -33.02 -14.25 -9.08
CA LEU A 2 -31.72 -14.15 -8.40
C LEU A 2 -32.00 -13.92 -6.90
N THR A 3 -31.82 -14.95 -6.07
CA THR A 3 -31.68 -14.76 -4.63
C THR A 3 -30.17 -14.70 -4.36
N THR A 4 -29.64 -13.49 -4.29
CA THR A 4 -28.32 -13.26 -3.67
C THR A 4 -28.60 -13.02 -2.19
N ALA A 5 -28.23 -13.99 -1.35
CA ALA A 5 -28.32 -13.81 0.09
C ALA A 5 -27.28 -12.76 0.50
N PRO A 6 -27.65 -11.72 1.26
CA PRO A 6 -26.65 -10.89 1.91
C PRO A 6 -25.98 -11.78 2.96
N LEU A 7 -24.72 -12.16 2.72
CA LEU A 7 -23.87 -12.70 3.79
C LEU A 7 -23.60 -11.54 4.75
N ALA A 8 -24.58 -11.25 5.60
CA ALA A 8 -24.42 -10.43 6.79
C ALA A 8 -23.54 -11.23 7.74
N ALA A 9 -22.24 -11.25 7.45
CA ALA A 9 -21.24 -11.61 8.44
C ALA A 9 -21.34 -10.53 9.53
N GLY A 10 -21.97 -10.86 10.65
CA GLY A 10 -21.81 -10.09 11.89
C GLY A 10 -20.32 -9.90 12.19
N PRO A 11 -19.93 -8.90 12.99
CA PRO A 11 -18.53 -8.52 13.14
C PRO A 11 -17.76 -9.69 13.75
N ALA A 12 -17.13 -10.51 12.90
CA ALA A 12 -16.02 -11.36 13.30
C ALA A 12 -15.04 -10.39 13.95
N THR A 13 -14.98 -10.43 15.28
CA THR A 13 -14.22 -9.46 16.05
C THR A 13 -12.76 -9.70 15.67
N LEU A 14 -12.22 -8.80 14.86
CA LEU A 14 -10.86 -8.92 14.38
C LEU A 14 -9.93 -8.94 15.59
N PRO A 15 -8.83 -9.72 15.54
CA PRO A 15 -7.84 -9.67 16.59
C PRO A 15 -7.35 -8.24 16.80
N GLN A 16 -7.03 -7.89 18.05
CA GLN A 16 -6.67 -6.51 18.42
C GLN A 16 -5.54 -5.96 17.53
N GLY A 17 -5.71 -4.74 17.04
CA GLY A 17 -4.72 -4.05 16.20
C GLY A 17 -4.83 -4.34 14.70
N TRP A 18 -5.73 -5.23 14.28
CA TRP A 18 -6.03 -5.46 12.87
C TRP A 18 -7.09 -4.49 12.36
N LEU A 19 -6.83 -3.95 11.17
CA LEU A 19 -7.75 -3.11 10.42
C LEU A 19 -8.27 -3.90 9.21
N ALA A 20 -9.58 -3.91 9.01
CA ALA A 20 -10.20 -4.51 7.82
C ALA A 20 -10.55 -3.44 6.79
N LEU A 21 -10.17 -3.71 5.54
CA LEU A 21 -10.57 -2.94 4.36
C LEU A 21 -11.39 -3.86 3.45
N PRO A 22 -12.73 -3.72 3.43
CA PRO A 22 -13.56 -4.48 2.51
C PRO A 22 -13.42 -3.95 1.07
N GLU A 23 -13.65 -4.84 0.11
CA GLU A 23 -13.89 -4.54 -1.31
C GLU A 23 -12.88 -3.58 -1.96
N ARG A 24 -11.62 -4.02 -2.07
CA ARG A 24 -10.54 -3.23 -2.69
C ARG A 24 -10.11 -3.80 -4.02
N ARG A 25 -9.64 -2.95 -4.93
CA ARG A 25 -9.16 -3.39 -6.25
C ARG A 25 -7.65 -3.49 -6.27
N LEU A 26 -7.12 -4.53 -6.94
CA LEU A 26 -5.70 -4.72 -7.17
C LEU A 26 -5.52 -5.44 -8.51
N GLY A 27 -4.71 -4.87 -9.40
CA GLY A 27 -4.45 -5.48 -10.72
C GLY A 27 -5.69 -5.66 -11.59
N GLY A 28 -6.73 -4.85 -11.40
CA GLY A 28 -8.02 -4.99 -12.12
C GLY A 28 -9.00 -5.98 -11.48
N ALA A 29 -8.55 -6.83 -10.55
CA ALA A 29 -9.37 -7.74 -9.77
C ALA A 29 -9.88 -7.08 -8.47
N THR A 30 -11.05 -7.54 -8.00
CA THR A 30 -11.59 -7.15 -6.68
C THR A 30 -11.14 -8.16 -5.63
N ILE A 31 -10.59 -7.65 -4.54
CA ILE A 31 -10.23 -8.38 -3.32
C ILE A 31 -11.36 -8.13 -2.30
N PRO A 32 -12.10 -9.18 -1.90
CA PRO A 32 -13.21 -9.07 -0.97
C PRO A 32 -12.82 -8.43 0.37
N LEU A 33 -11.66 -8.80 0.91
CA LEU A 33 -11.22 -8.32 2.21
C LEU A 33 -9.69 -8.24 2.28
N ILE A 34 -9.21 -7.13 2.82
CA ILE A 34 -7.80 -6.92 3.13
C ILE A 34 -7.67 -6.63 4.62
N LEU A 35 -6.78 -7.35 5.28
CA LEU A 35 -6.48 -7.18 6.70
C LEU A 35 -5.10 -6.54 6.84
N LEU A 36 -5.00 -5.51 7.68
CA LEU A 36 -3.80 -4.70 7.85
C LEU A 36 -3.39 -4.70 9.32
N HIS A 37 -2.10 -4.92 9.61
CA HIS A 37 -1.54 -4.80 10.95
C HIS A 37 -0.16 -4.13 10.94
N PRO A 38 0.09 -3.12 11.79
CA PRO A 38 1.34 -2.33 11.76
C PRO A 38 2.59 -3.12 12.12
N ARG A 39 2.43 -4.23 12.86
CA ARG A 39 3.55 -5.10 13.29
C ARG A 39 3.68 -6.40 12.50
N HIS A 40 2.69 -6.76 11.70
CA HIS A 40 2.67 -8.06 11.00
C HIS A 40 2.66 -7.88 9.49
N GLY A 41 1.86 -6.96 8.96
CA GLY A 41 1.78 -6.71 7.53
C GLY A 41 0.36 -6.74 7.00
N VAL A 42 0.18 -7.34 5.82
CA VAL A 42 -1.05 -7.33 5.05
C VAL A 42 -1.47 -8.75 4.70
N VAL A 43 -2.77 -9.05 4.86
CA VAL A 43 -3.36 -10.30 4.38
C VAL A 43 -4.47 -9.99 3.39
N LEU A 44 -4.37 -10.56 2.20
CA LEU A 44 -5.41 -10.50 1.17
C LEU A 44 -6.27 -11.77 1.29
N ALA A 45 -7.56 -11.59 1.58
CA ALA A 45 -8.53 -12.69 1.63
C ALA A 45 -9.33 -12.70 0.32
N GLY A 46 -8.98 -13.64 -0.56
CA GLY A 46 -9.46 -13.76 -1.93
C GLY A 46 -8.59 -13.01 -2.95
N GLY A 47 -9.14 -12.80 -4.14
CA GLY A 47 -8.43 -12.14 -5.24
C GLY A 47 -7.40 -13.04 -5.95
N PRO A 48 -6.62 -12.45 -6.87
CA PRO A 48 -5.77 -13.20 -7.78
C PRO A 48 -4.50 -13.72 -7.08
N ALA A 49 -3.92 -14.81 -7.58
CA ALA A 49 -2.79 -15.51 -6.96
C ALA A 49 -1.52 -14.64 -6.89
N ASP A 50 -1.34 -13.75 -7.86
CA ASP A 50 -0.26 -12.77 -7.96
C ASP A 50 -0.51 -11.49 -7.14
N GLY A 51 -1.63 -11.40 -6.41
CA GLY A 51 -2.00 -10.25 -5.58
C GLY A 51 -0.87 -9.75 -4.66
N PRO A 52 -0.19 -10.62 -3.88
CA PRO A 52 0.93 -10.19 -3.05
C PRO A 52 2.05 -9.50 -3.84
N ALA A 53 2.48 -10.11 -4.96
CA ALA A 53 3.54 -9.56 -5.81
C ALA A 53 3.14 -8.22 -6.42
N LEU A 54 1.89 -8.10 -6.89
CA LEU A 54 1.34 -6.85 -7.42
C LEU A 54 1.31 -5.75 -6.35
N LEU A 55 0.88 -6.06 -5.12
CA LEU A 55 0.87 -5.08 -4.04
C LEU A 55 2.28 -4.63 -3.69
N HIS A 56 3.25 -5.55 -3.59
CA HIS A 56 4.66 -5.21 -3.39
C HIS A 56 5.20 -4.29 -4.47
N GLN A 57 4.91 -4.58 -5.74
CA GLN A 57 5.34 -3.75 -6.87
C GLN A 57 4.77 -2.33 -6.77
N ARG A 58 3.48 -2.20 -6.42
CA ARG A 58 2.82 -0.89 -6.27
C ARG A 58 3.34 -0.10 -5.07
N LEU A 59 3.60 -0.78 -3.94
CA LEU A 59 4.23 -0.17 -2.77
C LEU A 59 5.65 0.33 -3.10
N ALA A 60 6.43 -0.46 -3.85
CA ALA A 60 7.75 -0.06 -4.31
C ALA A 60 7.67 1.18 -5.23
N ALA A 61 6.71 1.21 -6.17
CA ALA A 61 6.47 2.36 -7.04
C ALA A 61 6.06 3.61 -6.24
N GLY A 62 5.26 3.44 -5.18
CA GLY A 62 4.87 4.47 -4.22
C GLY A 62 5.98 4.92 -3.27
N ARG A 63 7.21 4.40 -3.44
CA ARG A 63 8.38 4.68 -2.58
C ARG A 63 8.18 4.27 -1.13
N PHE A 64 7.31 3.31 -0.84
CA PHE A 64 7.11 2.76 0.50
C PHE A 64 8.42 2.41 1.22
N PRO A 65 9.36 1.63 0.63
CA PRO A 65 10.61 1.26 1.31
C PRO A 65 11.58 2.44 1.51
N ALA A 66 11.33 3.59 0.87
CA ALA A 66 12.10 4.81 1.11
C ALA A 66 11.51 5.68 2.24
N ILE A 67 10.26 5.43 2.63
CA ILE A 67 9.54 6.17 3.67
C ILE A 67 9.52 5.36 4.97
N PHE A 68 9.29 4.06 4.87
CA PHE A 68 9.24 3.14 5.98
C PHE A 68 10.40 2.14 5.90
N PRO A 69 11.15 1.94 7.00
CA PRO A 69 12.19 0.91 7.04
C PRO A 69 11.58 -0.48 6.93
N GLY A 70 12.22 -1.33 6.11
CA GLY A 70 11.82 -2.73 5.92
C GLY A 70 10.93 -2.98 4.71
N HIS A 71 10.49 -4.23 4.59
CA HIS A 71 9.57 -4.70 3.55
C HIS A 71 8.24 -5.07 4.22
N LEU A 72 7.11 -4.63 3.66
CA LEU A 72 5.79 -4.95 4.19
C LEU A 72 5.37 -6.37 3.75
N PRO A 73 5.19 -7.36 4.64
CA PRO A 73 4.79 -8.71 4.34
C PRO A 73 3.39 -8.69 3.80
N VAL A 74 3.18 -9.42 2.72
CA VAL A 74 1.87 -9.57 2.10
C VAL A 74 1.61 -11.05 1.90
N ALA A 75 0.60 -11.58 2.56
CA ALA A 75 0.12 -12.94 2.35
C ALA A 75 -1.22 -12.94 1.59
N ARG A 76 -1.49 -14.01 0.86
CA ARG A 76 -2.79 -14.30 0.25
C ARG A 76 -3.40 -15.53 0.90
N THR A 77 -4.69 -15.46 1.17
CA THR A 77 -5.53 -16.57 1.63
C THR A 77 -6.76 -16.65 0.73
N ASP A 78 -7.31 -17.83 0.46
CA ASP A 78 -8.51 -17.96 -0.39
C ASP A 78 -9.78 -17.47 0.33
N HIS A 79 -9.78 -17.54 1.66
CA HIS A 79 -10.89 -17.16 2.53
C HIS A 79 -10.39 -16.30 3.70
N PRO A 80 -11.25 -15.47 4.32
CA PRO A 80 -10.89 -14.73 5.54
C PRO A 80 -10.36 -15.69 6.61
N PRO A 81 -9.09 -15.55 7.04
CA PRO A 81 -8.52 -16.46 8.02
C PRO A 81 -9.09 -16.18 9.41
N ALA A 82 -9.30 -17.24 10.19
CA ALA A 82 -9.67 -17.11 11.61
C ALA A 82 -8.57 -16.42 12.42
N ASP A 83 -7.30 -16.71 12.08
CA ASP A 83 -6.14 -15.99 12.58
C ASP A 83 -5.26 -15.50 11.41
N PRO A 84 -5.33 -14.20 11.07
CA PRO A 84 -4.50 -13.62 10.01
C PRO A 84 -3.00 -13.60 10.35
N MET A 85 -2.62 -13.75 11.62
CA MET A 85 -1.21 -13.83 12.00
C MET A 85 -0.56 -15.12 11.49
N MET A 86 -1.31 -16.23 11.47
CA MET A 86 -0.82 -17.51 10.95
C MET A 86 -0.48 -17.43 9.47
N ALA A 87 -1.20 -16.63 8.68
CA ALA A 87 -0.91 -16.42 7.26
C ALA A 87 0.45 -15.75 7.02
N LEU A 88 1.00 -15.10 8.06
CA LEU A 88 2.26 -14.38 8.04
C LEU A 88 3.34 -15.04 8.93
N ALA A 89 3.10 -16.25 9.45
CA ALA A 89 3.96 -16.86 10.47
C ALA A 89 5.42 -17.14 10.02
N GLY A 90 5.69 -17.17 8.72
CA GLY A 90 7.05 -17.30 8.16
C GLY A 90 7.79 -15.97 7.97
N GLU A 91 7.12 -14.84 8.19
CA GLU A 91 7.65 -13.50 7.91
C GLU A 91 8.12 -12.81 9.19
N ALA A 92 9.22 -12.07 9.08
CA ALA A 92 9.77 -11.34 10.21
C ALA A 92 8.80 -10.23 10.67
N PRO A 93 8.52 -10.09 11.97
CA PRO A 93 7.70 -9.00 12.48
C PRO A 93 8.30 -7.64 12.11
N LEU A 94 7.44 -6.68 11.80
CA LEU A 94 7.87 -5.31 11.51
C LEU A 94 7.62 -4.36 12.65
N SER A 95 8.42 -3.31 12.61
CA SER A 95 8.19 -2.10 13.38
C SER A 95 8.15 -0.96 12.38
N LEU A 96 6.95 -0.64 11.89
CA LEU A 96 6.74 0.50 11.01
C LEU A 96 6.63 1.77 11.88
N PRO A 97 7.61 2.68 11.85
CA PRO A 97 7.50 3.96 12.54
C PRO A 97 6.44 4.83 11.85
N GLY A 98 5.68 5.61 12.62
CA GLY A 98 4.78 6.64 12.06
C GLY A 98 3.28 6.35 12.13
N GLY A 99 2.83 5.48 13.05
CA GLY A 99 1.40 5.32 13.35
C GLY A 99 0.60 4.76 12.19
N GLU A 100 -0.37 5.51 11.67
CA GLU A 100 -1.27 5.08 10.58
C GLU A 100 -0.83 5.55 9.17
N ALA A 101 0.28 6.28 9.04
CA ALA A 101 0.71 6.82 7.74
C ALA A 101 0.98 5.73 6.69
N TRP A 102 1.40 4.53 7.13
CA TRP A 102 1.61 3.39 6.24
C TRP A 102 0.29 2.81 5.72
N VAL A 103 -0.81 2.88 6.50
CA VAL A 103 -2.15 2.46 6.05
C VAL A 103 -2.57 3.28 4.84
N LEU A 104 -2.35 4.61 4.90
CA LEU A 104 -2.62 5.49 3.76
C LEU A 104 -1.76 5.15 2.54
N ALA A 105 -0.49 4.76 2.74
CA ALA A 105 0.38 4.32 1.66
C ALA A 105 -0.11 3.02 1.01
N VAL A 106 -0.60 2.06 1.82
CA VAL A 106 -1.21 0.82 1.33
C VAL A 106 -2.52 1.10 0.59
N CYS A 107 -3.42 1.91 1.15
CA CYS A 107 -4.66 2.32 0.49
C CYS A 107 -4.37 2.98 -0.87
N ARG A 108 -3.41 3.89 -0.94
CA ARG A 108 -2.98 4.51 -2.20
C ARG A 108 -2.43 3.48 -3.19
N ALA A 109 -1.63 2.51 -2.73
CA ALA A 109 -1.12 1.44 -3.59
C ALA A 109 -2.25 0.56 -4.14
N LEU A 110 -3.31 0.32 -3.38
CA LEU A 110 -4.50 -0.42 -3.86
C LEU A 110 -5.28 0.40 -4.91
N GLU A 111 -5.49 1.68 -4.66
CA GLU A 111 -6.27 2.57 -5.54
C GLU A 111 -5.54 2.99 -6.81
N THR A 112 -4.20 2.99 -6.79
CA THR A 112 -3.39 3.38 -7.95
C THR A 112 -3.47 2.30 -9.03
N GLU A 113 -4.08 2.60 -10.17
CA GLU A 113 -3.87 1.81 -11.39
C GLU A 113 -2.38 1.78 -11.71
N ALA A 114 -1.86 0.59 -12.02
CA ALA A 114 -0.42 0.40 -12.21
C ALA A 114 0.09 1.45 -13.20
N PRO A 115 1.10 2.27 -12.84
CA PRO A 115 1.62 3.24 -13.77
C PRO A 115 2.15 2.49 -14.99
N VAL A 116 1.58 2.78 -16.16
CA VAL A 116 2.08 2.31 -17.46
C VAL A 116 3.37 3.07 -17.74
N GLY A 117 4.48 2.64 -17.14
CA GLY A 117 5.79 3.25 -17.37
C GLY A 117 6.81 2.95 -16.28
N PRO A 118 8.11 3.02 -16.61
CA PRO A 118 9.17 2.79 -15.64
C PRO A 118 9.06 3.80 -14.48
N PRO A 119 9.49 3.40 -13.25
CA PRO A 119 9.42 4.28 -12.09
C PRO A 119 10.13 5.58 -12.43
N ARG A 120 9.37 6.69 -12.45
CA ARG A 120 9.93 8.03 -12.61
C ARG A 120 10.85 8.25 -11.42
N ARG A 121 12.15 8.06 -11.64
CA ARG A 121 13.18 8.65 -10.79
C ARG A 121 12.92 10.14 -10.83
N LEU A 122 12.24 10.66 -9.80
CA LEU A 122 12.28 12.08 -9.48
C LEU A 122 13.74 12.37 -9.15
N GLY A 123 14.49 12.68 -10.19
CA GLY A 123 15.85 13.15 -10.07
C GLY A 123 15.77 14.36 -9.17
N PHE A 124 16.34 14.25 -7.97
CA PHE A 124 16.83 15.38 -7.21
C PHE A 124 17.94 16.03 -8.04
N ARG A 125 17.58 16.70 -9.13
CA ARG A 125 18.48 17.54 -9.92
C ARG A 125 18.02 18.98 -9.78
N ALA A 126 18.77 19.65 -8.91
CA ALA A 126 19.10 21.06 -8.98
C ALA A 126 18.01 22.07 -8.60
N ARG A 127 17.73 22.12 -7.30
CA ARG A 127 17.53 23.39 -6.58
C ARG A 127 18.85 24.18 -6.57
N ARG A 128 19.35 24.60 -7.75
CA ARG A 128 20.48 25.52 -7.94
C ARG A 128 20.56 25.86 -9.43
N ARG A 129 19.91 26.95 -9.83
CA ARG A 129 20.45 27.92 -10.80
C ARG A 129 19.48 29.08 -11.00
N ARG A 130 20.03 30.27 -10.72
CA ARG A 130 19.67 31.59 -11.25
C ARG A 130 18.67 32.46 -10.47
N THR A 131 18.93 32.60 -9.17
CA THR A 131 18.75 33.87 -8.43
C THR A 131 19.82 34.92 -8.82
N ARG A 132 20.15 35.06 -10.12
CA ARG A 132 21.17 36.01 -10.64
C ARG A 132 20.74 36.60 -12.00
N ARG A 133 19.57 37.22 -12.06
CA ARG A 133 19.13 38.04 -13.21
C ARG A 133 18.31 39.27 -12.77
N ARG A 134 18.64 39.88 -11.63
CA ARG A 134 18.01 41.13 -11.17
C ARG A 134 19.00 42.22 -10.70
N LEU A 135 20.26 42.14 -11.08
CA LEU A 135 21.28 43.18 -10.79
C LEU A 135 22.16 43.46 -12.01
N ALA A 136 21.55 43.77 -13.17
CA ALA A 136 22.32 44.19 -14.35
C ALA A 136 21.54 45.14 -15.30
N LEU A 137 20.64 45.97 -14.76
CA LEU A 137 19.99 47.04 -15.53
C LEU A 137 19.86 48.36 -14.73
N ALA A 138 20.72 48.56 -13.74
CA ALA A 138 20.84 49.84 -13.05
C ALA A 138 22.32 50.17 -12.91
N MET A 139 22.97 50.49 -14.04
CA MET A 139 24.20 51.29 -14.17
C MET A 139 24.62 51.32 -15.65
N GLY A 140 24.41 52.46 -16.32
CA GLY A 140 25.10 52.83 -17.55
C GLY A 140 24.21 53.20 -18.72
N GLY A 141 24.09 54.51 -18.98
CA GLY A 141 23.45 55.11 -20.15
C GLY A 141 22.73 56.40 -19.81
#